data_AF-A0A3D5ZMT6-F1
#
_entry.id   AF-A0A3D5ZMT6-F1
#
_cell.length_a   1.000
_cell.length_b   1.000
_cell.length_c   1.000
_cell.angle_alpha   90.00
_cell.angle_beta   90.00
_cell.angle_gamma   90.00
#
_symmetry.space_group_name_H-M   'P 1'
#
loop_
_entity.id
_entity.type
_entity.pdbx_description
1 polymer ?
#
loop_
_entity_poly.entity_id
_entity_poly.type
_entity_poly.pdbx_seq_one_letter_code
_entity_poly.pdbx_strand_id
1 'polypeptide(L)' 'MNKHGFYENNADNNQYFNFHSATDNFIPAHYHGSREMIFVKKGNVKVIVNGHEKTLTCGEIAVFQFSF' A
#
# COMPACT_ATOMS: atom_id res chain seq x y z
N MET A 1 10.14 13.08 -11.26
CA MET A 1 10.48 12.15 -10.16
C MET A 1 10.27 10.74 -10.66
N ASN A 2 11.27 9.86 -10.50
CA ASN A 2 11.15 8.46 -10.90
C ASN A 2 10.08 7.78 -10.01
N LYS A 3 8.93 7.42 -10.60
CA LYS A 3 7.78 6.86 -9.85
C LYS A 3 8.12 5.53 -9.16
N HIS A 4 9.10 4.78 -9.68
CA HIS A 4 9.48 3.48 -9.13
C HIS A 4 10.13 3.58 -7.75
N GLY A 5 11.08 4.50 -7.56
CA GLY A 5 11.77 4.63 -6.26
C GLY A 5 11.04 5.50 -5.24
N PHE A 6 9.93 6.17 -5.59
CA PHE A 6 9.22 7.04 -4.65
C PHE A 6 8.55 6.23 -3.53
N TYR A 7 7.86 5.14 -3.88
CA TYR A 7 7.13 4.34 -2.91
C TYR A 7 8.06 3.51 -2.03
N GLU A 8 9.10 2.91 -2.61
CA GLU A 8 10.11 2.13 -1.87
C GLU A 8 10.84 3.01 -0.85
N ASN A 9 11.41 4.14 -1.29
CA ASN A 9 12.07 5.07 -0.37
C ASN A 9 11.12 5.61 0.70
N ASN A 10 9.87 5.89 0.37
CA ASN A 10 8.94 6.45 1.34
C ASN A 10 8.43 5.37 2.32
N ALA A 11 8.28 4.11 1.90
CA ALA A 11 7.96 2.99 2.78
C ALA A 11 9.12 2.65 3.73
N ASP A 12 10.37 2.71 3.24
CA ASP A 12 11.55 2.43 4.06
C ASP A 12 11.87 3.58 5.04
N ASN A 13 11.56 4.83 4.69
CA ASN A 13 11.94 6.00 5.48
C ASN A 13 10.80 6.62 6.31
N ASN A 14 9.53 6.22 6.11
CA ASN A 14 8.40 6.74 6.88
C ASN A 14 7.62 5.63 7.57
N GLN A 15 7.25 5.87 8.83
CA GLN A 15 6.46 4.91 9.62
C GLN A 15 5.01 4.75 9.12
N TYR A 16 4.51 5.70 8.33
CA TYR A 16 3.14 5.71 7.83
C TYR A 16 3.07 6.29 6.41
N PHE A 17 2.44 5.55 5.50
CA PHE A 17 2.10 6.02 4.17
C PHE A 17 0.65 6.52 4.16
N ASN A 18 0.45 7.84 4.00
CA ASN A 18 -0.89 8.42 3.93
C ASN A 18 -1.31 8.60 2.46
N PHE A 19 -2.20 7.73 1.99
CA PHE A 19 -2.86 7.90 0.70
C PHE A 19 -4.17 8.66 0.89
N HIS A 20 -4.21 9.94 0.51
CA HIS A 20 -5.49 10.57 0.17
C HIS A 20 -5.87 10.05 -1.21
N SER A 21 -7.11 9.55 -1.37
CA SER A 21 -7.66 8.99 -2.61
C SER A 21 -7.80 10.00 -3.76
N ALA A 22 -6.96 11.04 -3.82
CA ALA A 22 -6.97 12.08 -4.82
C ALA A 22 -5.82 11.97 -5.84
N THR A 23 -4.93 10.98 -5.72
CA THR A 23 -3.79 10.84 -6.64
C THR A 23 -3.68 9.41 -7.13
N ASP A 24 -4.03 9.22 -8.42
CA ASP A 24 -3.96 8.02 -9.25
C ASP A 24 -4.46 6.73 -8.59
N ASN A 25 -5.59 6.20 -9.07
CA ASN A 25 -6.18 4.89 -8.72
C ASN A 25 -5.27 3.68 -9.04
N PHE A 26 -3.96 3.90 -9.14
CA PHE A 26 -2.97 2.92 -9.52
C PHE A 26 -1.66 3.21 -8.77
N ILE A 27 -1.39 2.38 -7.76
CA ILE A 27 -0.09 2.32 -7.09
C ILE A 27 0.73 1.23 -7.80
N PRO A 28 1.91 1.53 -8.36
CA PRO A 28 2.78 0.52 -8.95
C PRO A 28 3.14 -0.56 -7.93
N ALA A 29 3.34 -1.79 -8.41
CA ALA A 29 3.95 -2.84 -7.60
C ALA A 29 5.33 -2.36 -7.12
N HIS A 30 5.61 -2.59 -5.85
CA HIS A 30 6.84 -2.18 -5.17
C HIS A 30 7.18 -3.20 -4.09
N TYR A 31 8.45 -3.20 -3.68
CA TYR A 31 8.98 -4.14 -2.69
C TYR A 31 9.67 -3.37 -1.57
N HIS A 32 9.43 -3.79 -0.33
CA HIS A 32 10.12 -3.26 0.85
C HIS A 32 10.15 -4.31 1.95
N GLY A 33 11.10 -4.18 2.87
CA GLY A 33 11.32 -5.17 3.94
C GLY A 33 10.51 -4.95 5.21
N SER A 34 9.64 -3.97 5.19
CA SER A 34 8.86 -3.54 6.33
C SER A 34 7.46 -4.17 6.31
N ARG A 35 6.81 -4.21 7.47
CA ARG A 35 5.38 -4.54 7.53
C ARG A 35 4.58 -3.38 6.96
N GLU A 36 3.61 -3.67 6.11
CA GLU A 36 2.69 -2.67 5.56
C GLU A 36 1.32 -2.80 6.19
N MET A 37 0.67 -1.67 6.51
CA MET A 37 -0.70 -1.62 6.97
C MET A 37 -1.53 -0.72 6.05
N ILE A 38 -2.64 -1.26 5.54
CA ILE A 38 -3.60 -0.52 4.73
C ILE A 38 -4.91 -0.40 5.50
N PHE A 39 -5.41 0.82 5.64
CA PHE A 39 -6.71 1.14 6.22
C PHE A 39 -7.57 1.91 5.23
N VAL A 40 -8.79 1.44 4.99
CA VAL A 40 -9.73 2.12 4.08
C VAL A 40 -10.68 3.01 4.89
N LYS A 41 -10.40 4.31 4.90
CA LYS A 41 -11.27 5.30 5.58
C LYS A 41 -12.62 5.49 4.86
N LYS A 42 -12.66 5.38 3.53
CA LYS A 42 -13.86 5.55 2.70
C LYS A 42 -13.66 4.84 1.35
N GLY A 43 -14.74 4.29 0.78
CA GLY A 43 -14.71 3.63 -0.52
C GLY A 43 -14.26 2.17 -0.42
N ASN A 44 -13.63 1.69 -1.49
CA ASN A 44 -13.03 0.37 -1.55
C ASN A 44 -11.65 0.44 -2.24
N VAL A 45 -10.77 -0.49 -1.87
CA VAL A 45 -9.43 -0.60 -2.45
C VAL A 45 -9.17 -2.07 -2.76
N LYS A 46 -8.83 -2.36 -4.02
CA LYS A 46 -8.32 -3.68 -4.42
C LYS A 46 -6.84 -3.74 -4.09
N VAL A 47 -6.46 -4.67 -3.23
CA VAL A 47 -5.09 -4.90 -2.80
C VAL A 47 -4.62 -6.24 -3.36
N ILE A 48 -3.44 -6.23 -3.99
CA ILE A 48 -2.80 -7.43 -4.54
C ILE A 48 -1.43 -7.56 -3.90
N VAL A 49 -1.21 -8.63 -3.14
CA VAL A 49 0.07 -8.91 -2.47
C VAL A 49 0.50 -10.33 -2.80
N ASN A 50 1.68 -10.49 -3.41
CA ASN A 50 2.23 -11.78 -3.82
C ASN A 50 1.24 -12.67 -4.61
N GLY A 51 0.44 -12.05 -5.49
CA GLY A 51 -0.58 -12.75 -6.28
C GLY A 51 -1.89 -13.04 -5.54
N HIS A 52 -1.97 -12.79 -4.24
CA HIS A 52 -3.22 -12.86 -3.48
C HIS A 52 -3.97 -11.53 -3.57
N GLU A 53 -5.25 -11.61 -3.93
CA GLU A 53 -6.12 -10.45 -4.07
C GLU A 53 -7.11 -10.36 -2.92
N LYS A 54 -7.27 -9.15 -2.38
CA LYS A 54 -8.32 -8.81 -1.42
C LYS A 54 -8.87 -7.42 -1.71
N THR A 55 -10.19 -7.30 -1.76
CA THR A 55 -10.85 -5.98 -1.74
C THR A 55 -11.12 -5.59 -0.30
N LEU A 56 -10.57 -4.46 0.13
CA LEU A 56 -10.85 -3.84 1.42
C LEU A 56 -11.95 -2.79 1.28
N THR A 57 -12.86 -2.77 2.22
CA THR A 57 -13.99 -1.84 2.31
C THR A 57 -13.83 -0.90 3.51
N CYS A 58 -14.69 0.11 3.57
CA CYS A 58 -14.66 1.13 4.62
C CYS A 58 -14.57 0.53 6.03
N GLY A 59 -13.55 0.91 6.79
CA GLY A 59 -13.30 0.45 8.15
C GLY A 59 -12.39 -0.78 8.25
N GLU A 60 -12.12 -1.46 7.14
CA GLU A 60 -11.23 -2.63 7.14
C GLU A 60 -9.76 -2.26 7.16
N ILE A 61 -8.99 -3.11 7.84
CA ILE A 61 -7.54 -3.05 7.93
C ILE A 61 -6.97 -4.35 7.35
N ALA A 62 -5.89 -4.23 6.59
CA ALA A 62 -5.03 -5.35 6.25
C ALA A 62 -3.60 -5.05 6.66
N VAL A 63 -2.92 -6.08 7.20
CA VAL A 63 -1.50 -6.02 7.54
C VAL A 63 -0.79 -7.07 6.71
N PHE A 64 0.27 -6.65 6.04
CA PHE A 64 1.10 -7.49 5.19
C PHE A 64 2.50 -7.56 5.79
N GLN A 65 3.03 -8.77 5.91
CA GLN A 65 4.42 -9.00 6.29
C GLN A 65 5.13 -9.67 5.13
N PHE A 66 6.14 -9.00 4.60
CA PHE A 66 7.05 -9.58 3.63
C PHE A 66 8.15 -10.30 4.40
N SER A 67 8.31 -11.59 4.14
CA SER A 67 9.45 -12.39 4.62
C SER A 67 10.23 -12.76 3.36
N PHE A 68 11.48 -12.32 3.28
CA PHE A 68 12.40 -12.71 2.20
C PHE A 68 13.08 -14.03 2.51
#